data_AF-A0A0C3QDD0-F1
#
_entry.id   AF-A0A0C3QDD0-F1
#
_cell.length_a   1.000
_cell.length_b   1.000
_cell.length_c   1.000
_cell.angle_alpha   90.00
_cell.angle_beta   90.00
_cell.angle_gamma   90.00
#
_symmetry.space_group_name_H-M   'P 1'
#
loop_
_entity.id
_entity.type
_entity.pdbx_description
1 polymer ?
#
loop_
_entity_poly.entity_id
_entity_poly.type
_entity_poly.pdbx_seq_one_letter_code
_entity_poly.pdbx_strand_id
1 'polypeptide(L)'
;MKLSTLYFASLLLPPSFVAAAEHNFLANCVRRNIYDDGDRYDASYMAWYENPNLALGNHMIPNSLSNEYRDWSTGGQWLHWEGQQHNIYFPASGVTIQTNIQAGARDRVHGAWAGSLQRTSDGRTFQCYRDNDSILFDKDPPVPDGTDRGITVARFTGVSEYILFRGLP
;
A
#
# COMPACT_ATOMS: atom_id res chain seq x y z
N MET A 1 -17.67 11.68 65.26
CA MET A 1 -17.39 10.52 64.40
C MET A 1 -17.25 11.01 62.97
N LYS A 2 -16.06 10.86 62.37
CA LYS A 2 -15.73 11.33 61.01
C LYS A 2 -16.10 10.24 60.00
N LEU A 3 -16.86 10.59 58.94
CA LEU A 3 -17.04 9.72 57.77
C LEU A 3 -15.78 9.80 56.89
N SER A 4 -15.18 8.65 56.61
CA SER A 4 -14.08 8.50 55.67
C SER A 4 -14.60 8.10 54.30
N THR A 5 -14.41 8.98 53.32
CA THR A 5 -14.66 8.74 51.89
C THR A 5 -13.57 7.81 51.34
N LEU A 6 -13.95 6.62 50.88
CA LEU A 6 -13.09 5.71 50.12
C LEU A 6 -13.12 6.09 48.64
N TYR A 7 -12.00 6.57 48.11
CA TYR A 7 -11.79 6.74 46.67
C TYR A 7 -11.40 5.38 46.06
N PHE A 8 -12.28 4.82 45.23
CA PHE A 8 -11.94 3.72 44.34
C PHE A 8 -11.11 4.28 43.17
N ALA A 9 -9.79 4.12 43.24
CA ALA A 9 -8.91 4.34 42.10
C ALA A 9 -9.03 3.15 41.14
N SER A 10 -9.90 3.27 40.13
CA SER A 10 -9.96 2.33 39.02
C SER A 10 -8.68 2.48 38.19
N LEU A 11 -7.74 1.55 38.35
CA LEU A 11 -6.61 1.38 37.43
C LEU A 11 -7.17 0.86 36.10
N LEU A 12 -7.59 1.79 35.23
CA LEU A 12 -7.72 1.53 33.81
C LEU A 12 -6.31 1.33 33.26
N LEU A 13 -5.90 0.08 33.12
CA LEU A 13 -4.79 -0.29 32.26
C LEU A 13 -5.06 0.35 30.89
N PRO A 14 -4.14 1.15 30.32
CA PRO A 14 -4.32 1.64 28.97
C PRO A 14 -4.46 0.41 28.06
N PRO A 15 -5.43 0.40 27.13
CA PRO A 15 -5.49 -0.66 26.14
C PRO A 15 -4.14 -0.69 25.45
N SER A 16 -3.45 -1.82 25.56
CA SER A 16 -2.25 -2.09 24.79
C SER A 16 -2.67 -2.10 23.34
N PHE A 17 -2.60 -0.94 22.67
CA PHE A 17 -2.67 -0.85 21.23
C PHE A 17 -1.41 -1.55 20.71
N VAL A 18 -1.51 -2.85 20.50
CA VAL A 18 -0.67 -3.52 19.51
C VAL A 18 -1.03 -2.82 18.21
N ALA A 19 -0.23 -1.84 17.80
CA ALA A 19 -0.35 -1.24 16.50
C ALA A 19 -0.15 -2.36 15.49
N ALA A 20 -1.24 -2.93 14.99
CA ALA A 20 -1.20 -3.90 13.91
C ALA A 20 -0.40 -3.25 12.78
N ALA A 21 0.67 -3.91 12.33
CA ALA A 21 1.48 -3.40 11.24
C ALA A 21 0.56 -3.14 10.04
N GLU A 22 0.50 -1.91 9.56
CA GLU A 22 -0.28 -1.58 8.37
C GLU A 22 0.50 -2.07 7.14
N HIS A 23 -0.05 -3.06 6.44
CA HIS A 23 0.61 -3.65 5.28
C HIS A 23 0.15 -2.94 4.03
N ASN A 24 1.04 -2.08 3.53
CA ASN A 24 0.82 -1.44 2.26
C ASN A 24 1.83 -1.95 1.21
N PHE A 25 1.48 -1.79 -0.06
CA PHE A 25 2.33 -2.16 -1.19
C PHE A 25 2.20 -1.12 -2.29
N LEU A 26 3.30 -0.48 -2.67
CA LEU A 26 3.38 0.25 -3.94
C LEU A 26 3.45 -0.76 -5.07
N ALA A 27 2.62 -0.60 -6.09
CA ALA A 27 2.50 -1.58 -7.15
C ALA A 27 2.25 -0.99 -8.53
N ASN A 28 2.88 -1.60 -9.52
CA ASN A 28 2.57 -1.39 -10.93
C ASN A 28 1.59 -2.46 -11.40
N CYS A 29 0.59 -2.02 -12.14
CA CYS A 29 -0.60 -2.78 -12.48
C CYS A 29 -0.89 -2.65 -13.96
N VAL A 30 -1.57 -3.65 -14.51
CA VAL A 30 -2.14 -3.61 -15.85
C VAL A 30 -3.66 -3.57 -15.72
N ARG A 31 -4.25 -2.58 -16.38
CA ARG A 31 -5.69 -2.41 -16.52
C ARG A 31 -6.11 -3.07 -17.82
N ARG A 32 -7.05 -4.00 -17.74
CA ARG A 32 -7.44 -4.85 -18.88
C ARG A 32 -8.93 -4.76 -19.16
N ASN A 33 -9.27 -4.60 -20.44
CA ASN A 33 -10.62 -4.87 -20.90
C ASN A 33 -10.81 -6.39 -20.94
N ILE A 34 -11.80 -6.91 -20.19
CA ILE A 34 -12.04 -8.36 -20.14
C ILE A 34 -12.67 -8.91 -21.43
N TYR A 35 -13.11 -8.03 -22.32
CA TYR A 35 -13.70 -8.37 -23.61
C TYR A 35 -12.74 -8.18 -24.79
N ASP A 36 -11.63 -7.46 -24.59
CA ASP A 36 -10.63 -7.19 -25.61
C ASP A 36 -9.23 -7.19 -24.98
N ASP A 37 -8.49 -8.27 -25.18
CA ASP A 37 -7.14 -8.43 -24.66
C ASP A 37 -6.12 -7.44 -25.27
N GLY A 38 -6.44 -6.81 -26.41
CA GLY A 38 -5.61 -5.74 -26.99
C GLY A 38 -5.79 -4.39 -26.30
N ASP A 39 -6.90 -4.21 -25.57
CA ASP A 39 -7.26 -2.96 -24.91
C ASP A 39 -6.82 -2.98 -23.44
N ARG A 40 -5.53 -2.65 -23.25
CA ARG A 40 -4.86 -2.65 -21.96
C ARG A 40 -4.02 -1.39 -21.78
N TYR A 41 -3.85 -0.96 -20.54
CA TYR A 41 -2.95 0.14 -20.21
C TYR A 41 -2.30 -0.03 -18.83
N ASP A 42 -1.17 0.65 -18.66
CA ASP A 42 -0.36 0.60 -17.45
C ASP A 42 -0.81 1.66 -16.44
N ALA A 43 -0.83 1.29 -15.16
CA ALA A 43 -1.11 2.20 -14.07
C ALA A 43 -0.48 1.75 -12.76
N SER A 44 -0.20 2.71 -11.90
CA SER A 44 0.42 2.53 -10.59
C SER A 44 -0.61 2.77 -9.49
N TYR A 45 -0.56 1.93 -8.46
CA TYR A 45 -1.46 1.96 -7.31
C TYR A 45 -0.68 1.71 -6.02
N MET A 46 -1.30 2.06 -4.90
CA MET A 46 -0.96 1.51 -3.61
C MET A 46 -2.11 0.67 -3.07
N ALA A 47 -1.77 -0.55 -2.63
CA ALA A 47 -2.70 -1.51 -2.06
C ALA A 47 -2.51 -1.59 -0.55
N TRP A 48 -3.60 -1.54 0.20
CA TRP A 48 -3.59 -1.72 1.66
C TRP A 48 -4.28 -3.03 2.06
N TYR A 49 -3.65 -3.76 2.96
CA TYR A 49 -4.14 -4.98 3.58
C TYR A 49 -4.17 -4.80 5.09
N GLU A 50 -5.31 -5.11 5.69
CA GLU A 50 -5.46 -5.11 7.15
C GLU A 50 -4.68 -6.25 7.81
N ASN A 51 -4.45 -7.34 7.08
CA ASN A 51 -3.76 -8.54 7.56
C ASN A 51 -2.63 -8.93 6.59
N PRO A 52 -1.36 -9.01 7.04
CA PRO A 52 -0.20 -9.32 6.19
C PRO A 52 -0.30 -10.65 5.48
N ASN A 53 -0.88 -11.64 6.14
CA ASN A 53 -0.92 -13.01 5.64
C ASN A 53 -1.80 -13.11 4.38
N LEU A 54 -2.67 -12.11 4.15
CA LEU A 54 -3.49 -11.99 2.96
C LEU A 54 -2.68 -11.62 1.71
N ALA A 55 -1.62 -10.83 1.88
CA ALA A 55 -0.82 -10.31 0.78
C ALA A 55 0.31 -11.26 0.30
N LEU A 56 0.53 -12.39 0.98
CA LEU A 56 1.73 -13.22 0.80
C LEU A 56 1.51 -14.57 0.09
N GLY A 57 0.40 -14.78 -0.62
CA GLY A 57 0.29 -15.98 -1.45
C GLY A 57 -1.06 -16.36 -2.07
N ASN A 58 -2.15 -15.63 -1.77
CA ASN A 58 -3.49 -16.06 -2.16
C ASN A 58 -4.16 -15.17 -3.23
N HIS A 59 -3.39 -14.29 -3.89
CA HIS A 59 -3.92 -13.32 -4.86
C HIS A 59 -5.12 -12.51 -4.31
N MET A 60 -5.09 -12.21 -3.01
CA MET A 60 -6.25 -11.64 -2.34
C MET A 60 -6.43 -10.19 -2.70
N ILE A 61 -7.68 -9.79 -2.88
CA ILE A 61 -8.03 -8.41 -3.16
C ILE A 61 -7.70 -7.56 -1.92
N PRO A 62 -7.02 -6.41 -2.07
CA PRO A 62 -6.73 -5.53 -0.96
C PRO A 62 -8.00 -4.96 -0.34
N ASN A 63 -7.94 -4.64 0.95
CA ASN A 63 -9.04 -3.99 1.66
C ASN A 63 -9.29 -2.56 1.13
N SER A 64 -8.25 -1.90 0.61
CA SER A 64 -8.36 -0.57 0.01
C SER A 64 -7.29 -0.36 -1.08
N LEU A 65 -7.64 0.43 -2.10
CA LEU A 65 -6.76 0.85 -3.17
C LEU A 65 -6.68 2.38 -3.22
N SER A 66 -5.51 2.90 -3.58
CA SER A 66 -5.36 4.30 -3.93
C SER A 66 -6.11 4.66 -5.20
N ASN A 67 -6.09 5.95 -5.56
CA ASN A 67 -6.34 6.37 -6.94
C ASN A 67 -5.43 5.65 -7.94
N GLU A 68 -5.86 5.65 -9.20
CA GLU A 68 -5.01 5.30 -10.34
C GLU A 68 -3.98 6.42 -10.58
N TYR A 69 -2.72 6.06 -10.72
CA TYR A 69 -1.65 6.98 -11.08
C TYR A 69 -0.93 6.55 -12.35
N ARG A 70 -0.67 7.51 -13.24
CA ARG A 70 0.02 7.27 -14.51
C ARG A 70 0.99 8.40 -14.78
N ASP A 71 2.16 8.06 -15.29
CA ASP A 71 3.13 9.04 -15.73
C ASP A 71 2.85 9.43 -17.19
N TRP A 72 2.19 10.56 -17.39
CA TRP A 72 1.88 11.08 -18.72
C TRP A 72 3.12 11.60 -19.48
N SER A 73 4.23 11.88 -18.78
CA SER A 73 5.48 12.28 -19.45
C SER A 73 6.13 11.12 -20.21
N THR A 74 5.78 9.88 -19.86
CA THR A 74 6.22 8.64 -20.49
C THR A 74 5.10 7.93 -21.28
N GLY A 75 4.07 8.69 -21.69
CA GLY A 75 2.96 8.16 -22.49
C GLY A 75 1.86 7.48 -21.67
N GLY A 76 1.77 7.79 -20.38
CA GLY A 76 0.78 7.21 -19.47
C GLY A 76 1.18 5.82 -18.98
N GLN A 77 2.47 5.59 -18.78
CA GLN A 77 2.98 4.34 -18.20
C GLN A 77 2.87 4.38 -16.66
N TRP A 78 3.42 3.37 -16.00
CA TRP A 78 3.60 3.35 -14.56
C TRP A 78 4.38 4.56 -14.05
N LEU A 79 4.15 4.93 -12.79
CA LEU A 79 5.06 5.82 -12.08
C LEU A 79 6.44 5.14 -11.90
N HIS A 80 7.49 5.94 -12.04
CA HIS A 80 8.81 5.62 -11.50
C HIS A 80 8.84 6.04 -10.02
N TRP A 81 8.80 5.08 -9.12
CA TRP A 81 8.72 5.29 -7.67
C TRP A 81 10.06 5.74 -7.07
N GLU A 82 11.16 5.19 -7.56
CA GLU A 82 12.51 5.39 -7.06
C GLU A 82 13.07 6.78 -7.33
N GLY A 83 13.91 7.25 -6.39
CA GLY A 83 14.63 8.50 -6.51
C GLY A 83 13.72 9.74 -6.48
N GLN A 84 12.42 9.56 -6.27
CA GLN A 84 11.40 10.61 -6.33
C GLN A 84 10.41 10.49 -5.18
N GLN A 85 9.78 11.62 -4.87
CA GLN A 85 8.73 11.69 -3.88
C GLN A 85 7.36 11.68 -4.55
N HIS A 86 6.48 10.76 -4.16
CA HIS A 86 5.10 10.70 -4.67
C HIS A 86 4.08 10.90 -3.56
N ASN A 87 3.05 11.70 -3.82
CA ASN A 87 1.90 11.86 -2.93
C ASN A 87 0.75 10.98 -3.42
N ILE A 88 0.37 9.99 -2.62
CA ILE A 88 -0.63 8.97 -2.98
C ILE A 88 -1.86 9.11 -2.08
N TYR A 89 -3.04 9.09 -2.68
CA TYR A 89 -4.32 9.32 -2.01
C TYR A 89 -5.20 8.07 -2.06
N PHE A 90 -5.83 7.76 -0.94
CA PHE A 90 -6.79 6.67 -0.78
C PHE A 90 -8.21 7.24 -0.66
N PRO A 91 -9.03 7.15 -1.71
CA PRO A 91 -10.39 7.70 -1.71
C PRO A 91 -11.29 7.10 -0.63
N ALA A 92 -11.16 5.80 -0.36
CA ALA A 92 -12.00 5.10 0.60
C ALA A 92 -11.85 5.63 2.05
N SER A 93 -10.68 6.17 2.40
CA SER A 93 -10.37 6.65 3.75
C SER A 93 -10.08 8.15 3.83
N GLY A 94 -9.90 8.83 2.70
CA GLY A 94 -9.48 10.24 2.67
C GLY A 94 -8.03 10.46 3.10
N VAL A 95 -7.22 9.40 3.16
CA VAL A 95 -5.82 9.47 3.63
C VAL A 95 -4.88 9.75 2.46
N THR A 96 -3.96 10.68 2.68
CA THR A 96 -2.79 10.89 1.81
C THR A 96 -1.53 10.39 2.49
N ILE A 97 -0.65 9.82 1.70
CA ILE A 97 0.70 9.46 2.08
C ILE A 97 1.70 10.13 1.13
N GLN A 98 2.94 10.22 1.59
CA GLN A 98 4.08 10.68 0.84
C GLN A 98 5.15 9.61 0.86
N THR A 99 5.59 9.15 -0.31
CA THR A 99 6.60 8.10 -0.45
C THR A 99 7.96 8.73 -0.73
N ASN A 100 9.02 8.12 -0.24
CA ASN A 100 10.40 8.48 -0.56
C ASN A 100 11.20 7.18 -0.73
N ILE A 101 11.21 6.69 -1.97
CA ILE A 101 11.80 5.42 -2.32
C ILE A 101 13.22 5.67 -2.85
N GLN A 102 14.19 4.94 -2.31
CA GLN A 102 15.59 5.16 -2.70
C GLN A 102 15.86 4.68 -4.13
N ALA A 103 16.70 5.42 -4.84
CA ALA A 103 17.25 4.96 -6.11
C ALA A 103 17.90 3.57 -5.97
N GLY A 104 17.62 2.68 -6.93
CA GLY A 104 18.10 1.30 -6.95
C GLY A 104 17.43 0.42 -5.88
N ALA A 105 16.24 0.77 -5.39
CA ALA A 105 15.50 -0.04 -4.42
C ALA A 105 15.11 -1.42 -5.00
N ARG A 106 14.79 -1.47 -6.29
CA ARG A 106 14.42 -2.65 -7.06
C ARG A 106 15.50 -3.71 -7.09
N ASP A 107 16.76 -3.27 -7.24
CA ASP A 107 17.91 -4.17 -7.40
C ASP A 107 18.40 -4.74 -6.07
N ARG A 108 17.78 -4.34 -4.95
CA ARG A 108 18.10 -4.88 -3.63
C ARG A 108 17.58 -6.31 -3.49
N VAL A 109 18.19 -7.04 -2.58
CA VAL A 109 17.69 -8.37 -2.19
C VAL A 109 16.34 -8.26 -1.49
N HIS A 110 15.52 -9.30 -1.60
CA HIS A 110 14.24 -9.37 -0.90
C HIS A 110 14.41 -9.09 0.61
N GLY A 111 13.53 -8.26 1.16
CA GLY A 111 13.53 -7.84 2.56
C GLY A 111 14.54 -6.75 2.91
N ALA A 112 15.37 -6.30 1.96
CA ALA A 112 16.28 -5.18 2.19
C ALA A 112 15.51 -3.87 2.31
N TRP A 113 15.97 -2.99 3.20
CA TRP A 113 15.40 -1.65 3.33
C TRP A 113 15.49 -0.89 2.00
N ALA A 114 14.49 -0.08 1.68
CA ALA A 114 14.28 0.51 0.37
C ALA A 114 13.80 1.98 0.39
N GLY A 115 13.58 2.57 1.57
CA GLY A 115 13.10 3.96 1.71
C GLY A 115 12.13 4.17 2.88
N SER A 116 11.28 5.18 2.76
CA SER A 116 10.20 5.43 3.72
C SER A 116 8.91 5.89 3.04
N LEU A 117 7.79 5.83 3.76
CA LEU A 117 6.65 6.70 3.50
C LEU A 117 6.27 7.44 4.78
N GLN A 118 5.54 8.54 4.62
CA GLN A 118 4.88 9.24 5.69
C GLN A 118 3.38 9.34 5.39
N ARG A 119 2.53 8.99 6.35
CA ARG A 119 1.11 9.32 6.29
C ARG A 119 0.94 10.78 6.71
N THR A 120 0.44 11.62 5.81
CA THR A 120 0.44 13.08 6.05
C THR A 120 -0.63 13.50 7.05
N SER A 121 -1.69 12.69 7.22
CA SER A 121 -2.79 13.00 8.14
C SER A 121 -2.40 12.93 9.62
N ASP A 122 -1.45 12.06 9.99
CA ASP A 122 -1.00 11.89 11.39
C ASP A 122 0.52 11.93 11.56
N GLY A 123 1.26 12.22 10.49
CA GLY A 123 2.72 12.37 10.50
C GLY A 123 3.51 11.07 10.69
N ARG A 124 2.83 9.91 10.81
CA ARG A 124 3.50 8.62 11.03
C ARG A 124 4.37 8.26 9.85
N THR A 125 5.59 7.82 10.15
CA THR A 125 6.56 7.37 9.14
C THR A 125 6.70 5.86 9.22
N PHE A 126 6.79 5.22 8.06
CA PHE A 126 6.86 3.78 7.89
C PHE A 126 8.11 3.44 7.08
N GLN A 127 8.74 2.33 7.44
CA GLN A 127 9.93 1.85 6.75
C GLN A 127 9.53 0.94 5.59
N CYS A 128 10.23 1.12 4.48
CA CYS A 128 10.01 0.45 3.22
C CYS A 128 11.01 -0.69 3.02
N TYR A 129 10.58 -1.83 2.49
CA TYR A 129 11.45 -2.98 2.21
C TYR A 129 11.16 -3.61 0.86
N ARG A 130 12.19 -4.06 0.16
CA ARG A 130 12.07 -4.72 -1.13
C ARG A 130 11.25 -6.01 -1.04
N ASP A 131 10.22 -6.14 -1.87
CA ASP A 131 9.36 -7.33 -1.89
C ASP A 131 9.88 -8.44 -2.85
N ASN A 132 9.19 -9.57 -2.98
CA ASN A 132 9.67 -10.80 -3.64
C ASN A 132 9.23 -11.02 -5.11
N ASP A 133 8.68 -10.01 -5.80
CA ASP A 133 8.26 -10.13 -7.20
C ASP A 133 7.15 -11.19 -7.51
N SER A 134 6.30 -11.54 -6.53
CA SER A 134 5.05 -12.32 -6.73
C SER A 134 3.77 -11.51 -7.06
N ILE A 135 2.84 -12.01 -7.85
CA ILE A 135 1.54 -11.34 -8.06
C ILE A 135 0.82 -11.03 -6.73
N LEU A 136 0.37 -9.78 -6.54
CA LEU A 136 -0.40 -9.38 -5.35
C LEU A 136 -1.85 -9.84 -5.47
N PHE A 137 -2.51 -9.50 -6.58
CA PHE A 137 -3.87 -9.94 -6.89
C PHE A 137 -4.20 -9.75 -8.37
N ASP A 138 -5.22 -10.46 -8.82
CA ASP A 138 -5.83 -10.30 -10.15
C ASP A 138 -7.34 -10.37 -10.00
N LYS A 139 -8.05 -9.41 -10.60
CA LYS A 139 -9.48 -9.24 -10.38
C LYS A 139 -10.17 -8.71 -11.65
N ASP A 140 -11.13 -9.49 -12.14
CA ASP A 140 -12.11 -9.01 -13.13
C ASP A 140 -13.12 -8.04 -12.49
N PRO A 141 -13.77 -7.17 -13.27
CA PRO A 141 -14.83 -6.28 -12.77
C PRO A 141 -15.90 -7.02 -11.94
N PRO A 142 -16.49 -6.37 -10.92
CA PRO A 142 -16.26 -4.99 -10.51
C PRO A 142 -15.00 -4.85 -9.65
N VAL A 143 -14.08 -3.99 -10.05
CA VAL A 143 -12.88 -3.65 -9.27
C VAL A 143 -13.20 -2.57 -8.22
N PRO A 144 -12.44 -2.48 -7.11
CA PRO A 144 -12.74 -1.54 -6.02
C PRO A 144 -12.73 -0.07 -6.42
N ASP A 145 -12.09 0.29 -7.54
CA ASP A 145 -12.11 1.67 -8.07
C ASP A 145 -13.39 2.01 -8.87
N GLY A 146 -14.33 1.06 -9.01
CA GLY A 146 -15.65 1.27 -9.61
C GLY A 146 -15.70 1.24 -11.13
N THR A 147 -14.58 0.95 -11.80
CA THR A 147 -14.53 0.86 -13.27
C THR A 147 -14.96 -0.52 -13.80
N ASP A 148 -15.20 -0.59 -15.10
CA ASP A 148 -15.54 -1.78 -15.89
C ASP A 148 -14.30 -2.54 -16.42
N ARG A 149 -13.11 -2.18 -15.95
CA ARG A 149 -11.84 -2.82 -16.32
C ARG A 149 -11.39 -3.79 -15.25
N GLY A 150 -10.86 -4.93 -15.68
CA GLY A 150 -10.11 -5.82 -14.79
C GLY A 150 -8.78 -5.18 -14.40
N ILE A 151 -8.22 -5.62 -13.28
CA ILE A 151 -6.91 -5.21 -12.81
C ILE A 151 -6.07 -6.43 -12.48
N THR A 152 -4.90 -6.49 -13.09
CA THR A 152 -3.87 -7.45 -12.71
C THR A 152 -2.75 -6.67 -12.04
N VAL A 153 -2.56 -6.93 -10.75
CA VAL A 153 -1.50 -6.33 -9.94
C VAL A 153 -0.44 -7.38 -9.73
N ALA A 154 0.45 -7.47 -10.71
CA ALA A 154 1.66 -8.26 -10.54
C ALA A 154 2.60 -7.54 -9.58
N ARG A 155 3.33 -8.26 -8.71
CA ARG A 155 4.72 -7.84 -8.51
C ARG A 155 5.45 -8.35 -9.77
N PHE A 156 5.65 -7.44 -10.73
CA PHE A 156 6.53 -7.53 -11.91
C PHE A 156 6.31 -8.48 -13.09
N THR A 157 6.47 -7.89 -14.29
CA THR A 157 7.55 -8.27 -15.22
C THR A 157 8.26 -6.99 -15.70
N GLY A 158 9.60 -6.99 -15.79
CA GLY A 158 10.38 -6.01 -16.56
C GLY A 158 10.79 -4.65 -15.95
N VAL A 159 9.92 -3.84 -15.33
CA VAL A 159 10.22 -2.38 -15.15
C VAL A 159 9.77 -1.68 -13.84
N SER A 160 9.33 -2.39 -12.83
CA SER A 160 8.56 -1.86 -11.70
C SER A 160 9.34 -1.77 -10.37
N GLU A 161 8.81 -1.22 -9.29
CA GLU A 161 9.59 -0.98 -8.05
C GLU A 161 8.65 -1.25 -6.89
N TYR A 162 9.00 -2.11 -5.93
CA TYR A 162 8.05 -2.57 -4.91
C TYR A 162 8.62 -2.55 -3.51
N ILE A 163 7.77 -2.08 -2.61
CA ILE A 163 8.12 -1.77 -1.24
C ILE A 163 6.99 -2.19 -0.28
N LEU A 164 7.36 -3.06 0.65
CA LEU A 164 6.58 -3.47 1.82
C LEU A 164 6.77 -2.45 2.94
N PHE A 165 5.69 -1.96 3.52
CA PHE A 165 5.74 -1.08 4.68
C PHE A 165 5.61 -1.89 5.97
N ARG A 166 6.54 -1.70 6.90
CA ARG A 166 6.38 -2.12 8.28
C ARG A 166 6.39 -0.88 9.16
N GLY A 167 5.26 -0.60 9.81
CA GLY A 167 5.25 0.33 10.93
C GLY A 167 6.15 -0.24 12.02
N LEU A 168 7.18 0.51 12.42
CA LEU A 168 7.84 0.23 13.69
C LEU A 168 6.88 0.71 14.80
N PRO A 169 6.69 -0.09 15.87
CA PRO A 169 5.91 0.33 17.03
C PRO A 169 6.48 1.60 17.68
#